data_AF-A0A821HJU7-F1
#
_entry.id   AF-A0A821HJU7-F1
#
_cell.length_a   1.000
_cell.length_b   1.000
_cell.length_c   1.000
_cell.angle_alpha   90.00
_cell.angle_beta   90.00
_cell.angle_gamma   90.00
#
_symmetry.space_group_name_H-M   'P 1'
#
loop_
_entity.id
_entity.type
_entity.pdbx_description
1 polymer ?
#
loop_
_entity_poly.entity_id
_entity_poly.type
_entity_poly.pdbx_seq_one_letter_code
_entity_poly.pdbx_strand_id
1 'polypeptide(L)'
;QSFLYPMLLCSRMHIQPSILLNKLAQLTMNSTIYSTRDRSIRIMNNFLDVLSQWTRTFPYDFRNTDMITQLEETLKKINSYEPTLQSATHHIKKKLLSKLKALENYEEYIRQLNTKALNNHTHMALITDIINECPTPILFAQQLTHIELDRLKPIGAEELIQYYIMKLSLEEAQAHPTRASNNEARASNNKSLEIVHDKKLTFCLETYVQWFNRLTSFVTTEIVKHTQKRLRIRLISYFIDAAYECFCLHNFNSMFGIIGKKMTFISISIFNTLSQRLFLYCFSFRQGHT
;
A
#
# COMPACT_ATOMS: atom_id res chain seq x y z
N GLN A 1 13.88 -8.34 -20.13
CA GLN A 1 13.28 -8.17 -18.78
C GLN A 1 12.48 -6.85 -18.63
N SER A 2 12.78 -5.77 -19.38
CA SER A 2 12.12 -4.45 -19.21
C SER A 2 10.59 -4.42 -19.43
N PHE A 3 10.02 -5.23 -20.35
CA PHE A 3 8.59 -5.13 -20.70
C PHE A 3 7.64 -5.91 -19.77
N LEU A 4 8.10 -6.99 -19.12
CA LEU A 4 7.19 -7.90 -18.39
C LEU A 4 6.60 -7.25 -17.14
N TYR A 5 7.39 -6.47 -16.40
CA TYR A 5 6.92 -5.78 -15.20
C TYR A 5 5.79 -4.78 -15.54
N PRO A 6 5.98 -3.82 -16.47
CA PRO A 6 4.90 -2.90 -16.86
C PRO A 6 3.70 -3.62 -17.47
N MET A 7 3.92 -4.67 -18.28
CA MET A 7 2.84 -5.43 -18.91
C MET A 7 1.94 -6.10 -17.87
N LEU A 8 2.51 -6.83 -16.91
CA LEU A 8 1.76 -7.45 -15.82
C LEU A 8 1.12 -6.39 -14.90
N LEU A 9 1.82 -5.27 -14.68
CA LEU A 9 1.32 -4.17 -13.87
C LEU A 9 0.05 -3.57 -14.48
N CYS A 10 0.14 -3.08 -15.72
CA CYS A 10 -0.92 -2.39 -16.44
C CYS A 10 -2.02 -3.32 -16.94
N SER A 11 -1.76 -4.62 -17.16
CA SER A 11 -2.81 -5.55 -17.60
C SER A 11 -3.98 -5.61 -16.63
N ARG A 12 -3.77 -5.33 -15.33
CA ARG A 12 -4.82 -5.26 -14.31
C ARG A 12 -5.92 -4.24 -14.59
N MET A 13 -5.62 -3.22 -15.40
CA MET A 13 -6.60 -2.24 -15.88
C MET A 13 -7.61 -2.84 -16.86
N HIS A 14 -7.25 -3.94 -17.54
CA HIS A 14 -7.99 -4.47 -18.68
C HIS A 14 -8.45 -5.92 -18.51
N ILE A 15 -7.71 -6.71 -17.74
CA ILE A 15 -7.94 -8.15 -17.60
C ILE A 15 -7.61 -8.62 -16.18
N GLN A 16 -8.46 -9.48 -15.63
CA GLN A 16 -8.20 -10.10 -14.32
C GLN A 16 -7.00 -11.07 -14.42
N PRO A 17 -6.15 -11.16 -13.36
CA PRO A 17 -5.00 -12.07 -13.32
C PRO A 17 -5.32 -13.52 -13.67
N SER A 18 -6.43 -14.07 -13.16
CA SER A 18 -6.88 -15.44 -13.47
C SER A 18 -7.18 -15.63 -14.96
N ILE A 19 -7.93 -14.70 -15.56
CA ILE A 19 -8.23 -14.73 -16.99
C ILE A 19 -6.95 -14.59 -17.82
N LEU A 20 -6.03 -13.70 -17.41
CA LEU A 20 -4.75 -13.52 -18.10
C LEU A 20 -3.91 -14.80 -18.06
N LEU A 21 -3.80 -15.45 -16.89
CA LEU A 21 -3.09 -16.72 -16.75
C LEU A 21 -3.70 -17.79 -17.67
N ASN A 22 -5.03 -17.83 -17.80
CA ASN A 22 -5.71 -18.84 -18.60
C ASN A 22 -5.44 -18.62 -20.08
N LYS A 23 -5.49 -17.36 -20.54
CA LYS A 23 -5.14 -17.00 -21.92
C LYS A 23 -3.68 -17.34 -22.23
N LEU A 24 -2.74 -17.02 -21.34
CA LEU A 24 -1.32 -17.34 -21.55
C LEU A 24 -1.06 -18.84 -21.56
N ALA A 25 -1.73 -19.60 -20.68
CA ALA A 25 -1.64 -21.06 -20.65
C ALA A 25 -2.19 -21.68 -21.94
N GLN A 26 -3.35 -21.23 -22.41
CA GLN A 26 -3.95 -21.69 -23.67
C GLN A 26 -3.06 -21.35 -24.88
N LEU A 27 -2.54 -20.14 -24.96
CA LEU A 27 -1.63 -19.73 -26.04
C LEU A 27 -0.35 -20.58 -26.04
N THR A 28 0.19 -20.87 -24.87
CA THR A 28 1.36 -21.75 -24.71
C THR A 28 1.05 -23.13 -25.26
N MET A 29 -0.05 -23.75 -24.83
CA MET A 29 -0.45 -25.09 -25.28
C MET A 29 -0.79 -25.15 -26.77
N ASN A 30 -1.54 -24.18 -27.29
CA ASN A 30 -1.89 -24.14 -28.71
C ASN A 30 -0.65 -23.98 -29.60
N SER A 31 0.35 -23.22 -29.13
CA SER A 31 1.60 -23.02 -29.84
C SER A 31 2.51 -24.26 -29.82
N THR A 32 2.38 -25.14 -28.83
CA THR A 32 3.16 -26.39 -28.75
C THR A 32 2.58 -27.53 -29.60
N ILE A 33 1.27 -27.53 -29.90
CA ILE A 33 0.61 -28.59 -30.68
C ILE A 33 1.17 -28.70 -32.11
N TYR A 34 1.46 -27.58 -32.76
CA TYR A 34 1.93 -27.53 -34.15
C TYR A 34 3.46 -27.33 -34.28
N SER A 35 4.19 -27.46 -33.18
CA SER A 35 5.63 -27.15 -33.12
C SER A 35 6.48 -28.42 -32.98
N THR A 36 7.74 -28.34 -33.41
CA THR A 36 8.74 -29.38 -33.11
C THR A 36 8.97 -29.47 -31.59
N ARG A 37 9.36 -30.65 -31.10
CA ARG A 37 9.65 -30.88 -29.67
C ARG A 37 10.54 -29.80 -29.06
N ASP A 38 11.65 -29.47 -29.70
CA ASP A 38 12.59 -28.45 -29.21
C ASP A 38 11.97 -27.05 -29.16
N ARG A 39 11.12 -26.71 -30.12
CA ARG A 39 10.41 -25.43 -30.15
C ARG A 39 9.35 -25.39 -29.05
N SER A 40 8.61 -26.47 -28.83
CA SER A 40 7.64 -26.60 -27.75
C SER A 40 8.28 -26.44 -26.38
N ILE A 41 9.44 -27.08 -26.14
CA ILE A 41 10.21 -26.94 -24.90
C ILE A 41 10.64 -25.48 -24.67
N ARG A 42 11.13 -24.79 -25.71
CA ARG A 42 11.50 -23.36 -25.60
C ARG A 42 10.30 -22.48 -25.25
N ILE A 43 9.14 -22.70 -25.88
CA ILE A 43 7.92 -21.94 -25.60
C ILE A 43 7.47 -22.15 -24.15
N MET A 44 7.46 -23.40 -23.68
CA MET A 44 7.11 -23.72 -22.29
C MET A 44 8.10 -23.11 -21.29
N ASN A 45 9.41 -23.15 -21.56
CA ASN A 45 10.41 -22.49 -20.72
C ASN A 45 10.18 -20.97 -20.62
N ASN A 46 9.92 -20.30 -21.76
CA ASN A 46 9.60 -18.87 -21.76
C ASN A 46 8.34 -18.57 -20.92
N PHE A 47 7.32 -19.42 -21.00
CA PHE A 47 6.12 -19.28 -20.18
C PHE A 47 6.41 -19.51 -18.69
N LEU A 48 7.23 -20.51 -18.34
CA LEU A 48 7.68 -20.74 -16.96
C LEU A 48 8.51 -19.57 -16.43
N ASP A 49 9.32 -18.93 -17.25
CA ASP A 49 10.05 -17.71 -16.87
C ASP A 49 9.11 -16.53 -16.60
N VAL A 50 8.04 -16.40 -17.40
CA VAL A 50 6.97 -15.43 -17.15
C VAL A 50 6.28 -15.73 -15.83
N LEU A 51 5.88 -16.97 -15.56
CA LEU A 51 5.26 -17.37 -14.30
C LEU A 51 6.19 -17.19 -13.09
N SER A 52 7.47 -17.50 -13.25
CA SER A 52 8.48 -17.31 -12.20
C SER A 52 8.63 -15.83 -11.85
N GLN A 53 8.67 -14.95 -12.85
CA GLN A 53 8.72 -13.51 -12.63
C GLN A 53 7.42 -12.98 -12.05
N TRP A 54 6.27 -13.43 -12.55
CA TRP A 54 4.96 -13.01 -12.07
C TRP A 54 4.76 -13.39 -10.59
N THR A 55 4.98 -14.65 -10.22
CA THR A 55 4.84 -15.13 -8.84
C THR A 55 5.83 -14.47 -7.86
N ARG A 56 7.01 -14.05 -8.34
CA ARG A 56 8.00 -13.32 -7.56
C ARG A 56 7.63 -11.85 -7.37
N THR A 57 7.16 -11.19 -8.43
CA THR A 57 6.90 -9.74 -8.45
C THR A 57 5.55 -9.39 -7.85
N PHE A 58 4.50 -10.17 -8.15
CA PHE A 58 3.13 -9.91 -7.71
C PHE A 58 2.52 -11.14 -7.03
N PRO A 59 3.08 -11.58 -5.88
CA PRO A 59 2.60 -12.77 -5.18
C PRO A 59 1.12 -12.65 -4.76
N TYR A 60 0.63 -11.43 -4.52
CA TYR A 60 -0.75 -11.17 -4.12
C TYR A 60 -1.81 -11.61 -5.14
N ASP A 61 -1.49 -11.62 -6.44
CA ASP A 61 -2.43 -12.12 -7.46
C ASP A 61 -2.79 -13.59 -7.24
N PHE A 62 -1.89 -14.36 -6.63
CA PHE A 62 -2.04 -15.79 -6.37
C PHE A 62 -2.56 -16.09 -4.96
N ARG A 63 -3.23 -15.13 -4.29
CA ARG A 63 -3.91 -15.41 -3.01
C ARG A 63 -5.25 -16.10 -3.18
N ASN A 64 -5.93 -15.88 -4.30
CA ASN A 64 -7.24 -16.48 -4.56
C ASN A 64 -7.06 -17.99 -4.84
N THR A 65 -7.88 -18.82 -4.20
CA THR A 65 -7.97 -20.27 -4.40
C THR A 65 -8.09 -20.63 -5.88
N ASP A 66 -8.89 -19.89 -6.65
CA ASP A 66 -9.10 -20.13 -8.08
C ASP A 66 -7.82 -19.91 -8.88
N MET A 67 -7.09 -18.83 -8.59
CA MET A 67 -5.82 -18.52 -9.25
C MET A 67 -4.75 -19.58 -8.94
N ILE A 68 -4.64 -20.01 -7.69
CA ILE A 68 -3.71 -21.09 -7.30
C ILE A 68 -4.09 -22.39 -8.01
N THR A 69 -5.37 -22.76 -7.99
CA THR A 69 -5.86 -23.99 -8.62
C THR A 69 -5.52 -24.00 -10.11
N GLN A 70 -5.79 -22.90 -10.80
CA GLN A 70 -5.49 -22.74 -12.22
C GLN A 70 -3.98 -22.78 -12.51
N LEU A 71 -3.14 -22.19 -11.66
CA LEU A 71 -1.69 -22.31 -11.76
C LEU A 71 -1.26 -23.78 -11.62
N GLU A 72 -1.77 -24.49 -10.63
CA GLU A 72 -1.44 -25.90 -10.41
C GLU A 72 -1.85 -26.79 -11.58
N GLU A 73 -3.06 -26.60 -12.12
CA GLU A 73 -3.52 -27.33 -13.30
C GLU A 73 -2.63 -27.06 -14.52
N THR A 74 -2.23 -25.80 -14.72
CA THR A 74 -1.36 -25.42 -15.82
C THR A 74 0.02 -26.07 -15.69
N LEU A 75 0.62 -26.04 -14.50
CA LEU A 75 1.91 -26.68 -14.24
C LEU A 75 1.83 -28.20 -14.38
N LYS A 76 0.72 -28.84 -13.95
CA LYS A 76 0.47 -30.27 -14.17
C LYS A 76 0.41 -30.62 -15.66
N LYS A 77 -0.32 -29.83 -16.46
CA LYS A 77 -0.41 -30.01 -17.92
C LYS A 77 0.96 -29.90 -18.60
N ILE A 78 1.78 -28.94 -18.20
CA ILE A 78 3.16 -28.79 -18.70
C ILE A 78 4.00 -30.03 -18.34
N ASN A 79 3.95 -30.48 -17.09
CA ASN A 79 4.71 -31.65 -16.65
C ASN A 79 4.26 -32.95 -17.33
N SER A 80 2.97 -33.10 -17.64
CA SER A 80 2.48 -34.27 -18.39
C SER A 80 2.94 -34.29 -19.84
N TYR A 81 3.12 -33.11 -20.44
CA TYR A 81 3.60 -32.99 -21.81
C TYR A 81 5.13 -33.11 -21.89
N GLU A 82 5.87 -32.48 -20.96
CA GLU A 82 7.32 -32.51 -20.90
C GLU A 82 7.82 -32.72 -19.46
N PRO A 83 8.16 -33.96 -19.06
CA PRO A 83 8.61 -34.28 -17.71
C PRO A 83 9.92 -33.62 -17.30
N THR A 84 10.79 -33.25 -18.26
CA THR A 84 12.08 -32.60 -17.96
C THR A 84 11.92 -31.23 -17.28
N LEU A 85 10.75 -30.59 -17.41
CA LEU A 85 10.44 -29.29 -16.79
C LEU A 85 9.92 -29.39 -15.35
N GLN A 86 9.75 -30.60 -14.81
CA GLN A 86 9.16 -30.82 -13.48
C GLN A 86 9.91 -30.10 -12.35
N SER A 87 11.24 -30.04 -12.43
CA SER A 87 12.06 -29.32 -11.44
C SER A 87 11.73 -27.82 -11.42
N ALA A 88 11.61 -27.21 -12.61
CA ALA A 88 11.29 -25.78 -12.74
C ALA A 88 9.87 -25.47 -12.24
N THR A 89 8.89 -26.31 -12.58
CA THR A 89 7.50 -26.11 -12.12
C THR A 89 7.38 -26.26 -10.60
N HIS A 90 8.04 -27.25 -10.01
CA HIS A 90 8.09 -27.43 -8.56
C HIS A 90 8.76 -26.25 -7.85
N HIS A 91 9.87 -25.74 -8.41
CA HIS A 91 10.58 -24.58 -7.87
C HIS A 91 9.72 -23.31 -7.83
N ILE A 92 8.98 -23.02 -8.90
CA ILE A 92 8.05 -21.89 -8.97
C ILE A 92 6.98 -22.02 -7.87
N LYS A 93 6.35 -23.20 -7.77
CA LYS A 93 5.33 -23.46 -6.74
C LYS A 93 5.89 -23.28 -5.33
N LYS A 94 7.05 -23.89 -5.03
CA LYS A 94 7.70 -23.82 -3.71
C LYS A 94 8.03 -22.37 -3.32
N LYS A 95 8.60 -21.59 -4.24
CA LYS A 95 8.94 -20.18 -4.01
C LYS A 95 7.70 -19.33 -3.76
N LEU A 96 6.65 -19.51 -4.56
CA LEU A 96 5.39 -18.80 -4.39
C LEU A 96 4.78 -19.07 -3.00
N LEU A 97 4.65 -20.34 -2.60
CA LEU A 97 4.09 -20.70 -1.30
C LEU A 97 4.91 -20.14 -0.13
N SER A 98 6.24 -20.20 -0.21
CA SER A 98 7.11 -19.60 0.80
C SER A 98 6.92 -18.08 0.90
N LYS A 99 6.73 -17.40 -0.23
CA LYS A 99 6.50 -15.95 -0.28
C LYS A 99 5.13 -15.59 0.28
N LEU A 100 4.07 -16.31 -0.11
CA LEU A 100 2.70 -16.12 0.41
C LEU A 100 2.66 -16.29 1.93
N LYS A 101 3.27 -17.35 2.46
CA LYS A 101 3.35 -17.59 3.91
C LYS A 101 4.08 -16.46 4.64
N ALA A 102 5.17 -15.94 4.07
CA ALA A 102 5.88 -14.80 4.66
C ALA A 102 5.01 -13.54 4.71
N LEU A 103 4.21 -13.28 3.67
CA LEU A 103 3.28 -12.16 3.62
C LEU A 103 2.12 -12.32 4.62
N GLU A 104 1.57 -13.52 4.76
CA GLU A 104 0.53 -13.83 5.75
C GLU A 104 1.03 -13.63 7.18
N ASN A 105 2.23 -14.11 7.50
CA ASN A 105 2.84 -13.91 8.82
C ASN A 105 3.05 -12.42 9.13
N TYR A 106 3.48 -11.65 8.13
CA TYR A 106 3.66 -10.21 8.28
C TYR A 106 2.33 -9.49 8.53
N GLU A 107 1.29 -9.82 7.77
CA GLU A 107 -0.04 -9.23 7.97
C GLU A 107 -0.64 -9.58 9.33
N GLU A 108 -0.45 -10.82 9.79
CA GLU A 108 -0.89 -11.24 11.11
C GLU A 108 -0.12 -10.51 12.22
N TYR A 109 1.19 -10.33 12.07
CA TYR A 109 1.99 -9.53 13.00
C TYR A 109 1.47 -8.07 13.09
N ILE A 110 1.21 -7.42 11.96
CA ILE A 110 0.65 -6.06 11.93
C ILE A 110 -0.76 -6.03 12.54
N ARG A 111 -1.60 -7.03 12.28
CA ARG A 111 -2.94 -7.15 12.86
C ARG A 111 -2.87 -7.24 14.39
N GLN A 112 -1.98 -8.07 14.91
CA GLN A 112 -1.77 -8.21 16.36
C GLN A 112 -1.26 -6.92 17.01
N LEU A 113 -0.33 -6.21 16.36
CA LEU A 113 0.14 -4.89 16.84
C LEU A 113 -1.01 -3.89 16.92
N ASN A 114 -1.85 -3.81 15.88
CA ASN A 114 -3.00 -2.91 15.87
C ASN A 114 -4.04 -3.28 16.94
N THR A 115 -4.33 -4.56 17.14
CA THR A 115 -5.25 -5.02 18.20
C THR A 115 -4.70 -4.71 19.59
N LYS A 116 -3.40 -4.92 19.83
CA LYS A 116 -2.74 -4.55 21.10
C LYS A 116 -2.81 -3.05 21.34
N ALA A 117 -2.57 -2.22 20.32
CA ALA A 117 -2.69 -0.78 20.42
C ALA A 117 -4.13 -0.32 20.74
N LEU A 118 -5.14 -0.97 20.16
CA LEU A 118 -6.55 -0.68 20.42
C LEU A 118 -6.98 -1.13 21.83
N ASN A 119 -6.52 -2.30 22.27
CA ASN A 119 -6.84 -2.83 23.60
C ASN A 119 -6.11 -2.07 24.72
N ASN A 120 -4.93 -1.51 24.43
CA ASN A 120 -4.19 -0.64 25.33
C ASN A 120 -4.65 0.82 25.27
N HIS A 121 -5.93 1.10 24.97
CA HIS A 121 -6.59 2.35 25.36
C HIS A 121 -6.69 2.45 26.88
N THR A 122 -5.56 2.37 27.58
CA THR A 122 -5.45 2.57 29.01
C THR A 122 -5.28 4.07 29.25
N HIS A 123 -5.84 4.53 30.36
CA HIS A 123 -5.72 5.86 30.95
C HIS A 123 -4.32 6.52 30.86
N MET A 124 -3.26 5.74 30.62
CA MET A 124 -1.88 6.20 30.45
C MET A 124 -1.67 7.18 29.29
N ALA A 125 -2.34 7.02 28.14
CA ALA A 125 -2.14 7.91 26.99
C ALA A 125 -2.59 9.36 27.26
N LEU A 126 -3.46 9.58 28.24
CA LEU A 126 -3.92 10.91 28.66
C LEU A 126 -2.98 11.55 29.70
N ILE A 127 -2.10 10.78 30.32
CA ILE A 127 -1.22 11.20 31.42
C ILE A 127 0.22 11.40 30.93
N THR A 128 0.64 10.66 29.91
CA THR A 128 2.00 10.72 29.39
C THR A 128 2.18 11.85 28.37
N ASP A 129 3.15 12.73 28.60
CA ASP A 129 3.57 13.75 27.64
C ASP A 129 4.60 13.19 26.66
N ILE A 130 4.41 13.46 25.36
CA ILE A 130 5.35 12.99 24.32
C ILE A 130 6.80 13.43 24.56
N ILE A 131 7.01 14.58 25.21
CA ILE A 131 8.35 15.08 25.55
C ILE A 131 9.04 14.19 26.61
N ASN A 132 8.30 13.47 27.44
CA ASN A 132 8.89 12.56 28.42
C ASN A 132 9.33 11.24 27.77
N GLU A 133 8.54 10.73 26.83
CA GLU A 133 8.83 9.47 26.10
C GLU A 133 9.85 9.66 24.97
N CYS A 134 9.80 10.82 24.31
CA CYS A 134 10.72 11.23 23.27
C CYS A 134 11.25 12.63 23.60
N PRO A 135 12.34 12.73 24.40
CA PRO A 135 12.85 14.02 24.85
C PRO A 135 13.39 14.89 23.74
N THR A 136 13.89 14.29 22.67
CA THR A 136 14.53 15.00 21.56
C THR A 136 13.71 14.87 20.27
N PRO A 137 13.54 15.98 19.53
CA PRO A 137 12.82 15.96 18.25
C PRO A 137 13.43 15.01 17.23
N ILE A 138 14.76 14.87 17.22
CA ILE A 138 15.48 13.93 16.34
C ILE A 138 15.12 12.48 16.63
N LEU A 139 15.03 12.08 17.91
CA LEU A 139 14.67 10.71 18.26
C LEU A 139 13.24 10.40 17.80
N PHE A 140 12.32 11.35 17.99
CA PHE A 140 10.96 11.22 17.52
C PHE A 140 10.89 11.06 15.99
N ALA A 141 11.64 11.89 15.24
CA ALA A 141 11.73 11.80 13.80
C ALA A 141 12.32 10.47 13.32
N GLN A 142 13.35 9.96 14.01
CA GLN A 142 13.93 8.63 13.72
C GLN A 142 12.90 7.52 13.96
N GLN A 143 12.18 7.53 15.08
CA GLN A 143 11.15 6.53 15.36
C GLN A 143 10.01 6.57 14.34
N LEU A 144 9.53 7.76 13.97
CA LEU A 144 8.54 7.91 12.90
C LEU A 144 9.05 7.34 11.59
N THR A 145 10.31 7.59 11.25
CA THR A 145 10.94 7.07 10.02
C THR A 145 11.00 5.54 10.01
N HIS A 146 11.36 4.92 11.13
CA HIS A 146 11.33 3.46 11.24
C HIS A 146 9.92 2.90 11.03
N ILE A 147 8.91 3.48 11.68
CA ILE A 147 7.51 3.07 11.54
C ILE A 147 7.04 3.24 10.09
N GLU A 148 7.40 4.34 9.44
CA GLU A 148 7.00 4.61 8.06
C GLU A 148 7.62 3.63 7.06
N LEU A 149 8.92 3.36 7.18
CA LEU A 149 9.60 2.41 6.29
C LEU A 149 8.99 1.01 6.40
N ASP A 150 8.65 0.58 7.61
CA ASP A 150 7.97 -0.70 7.82
C ASP A 150 6.58 -0.72 7.20
N ARG A 151 5.81 0.37 7.31
CA ARG A 151 4.46 0.48 6.72
C ARG A 151 4.47 0.65 5.20
N LEU A 152 5.52 1.23 4.62
CA LEU A 152 5.68 1.39 3.17
C LEU A 152 6.11 0.10 2.48
N LYS A 153 6.94 -0.71 3.14
CA LYS A 153 7.48 -1.97 2.61
C LYS A 153 6.47 -2.93 1.96
N PRO A 154 5.25 -3.15 2.51
CA PRO A 154 4.27 -4.03 1.88
C PRO A 154 3.54 -3.40 0.68
N ILE A 155 3.59 -2.07 0.50
CA ILE A 155 2.79 -1.39 -0.52
C ILE A 155 3.40 -1.65 -1.90
N GLY A 156 2.72 -2.47 -2.69
CA GLY A 156 3.06 -2.75 -4.08
C GLY A 156 2.49 -1.71 -5.05
N ALA A 157 3.10 -1.61 -6.24
CA ALA A 157 2.57 -0.75 -7.33
C ALA A 157 1.20 -1.23 -7.81
N GLU A 158 0.91 -2.52 -7.67
CA GLU A 158 -0.39 -3.12 -7.93
C GLU A 158 -1.50 -2.54 -7.04
N GLU A 159 -1.18 -2.10 -5.81
CA GLU A 159 -2.16 -1.50 -4.92
C GLU A 159 -2.60 -0.12 -5.42
N LEU A 160 -1.66 0.65 -5.96
CA LEU A 160 -1.93 1.98 -6.52
C LEU A 160 -2.87 1.88 -7.73
N ILE A 161 -2.64 0.87 -8.58
CA ILE A 161 -3.51 0.59 -9.72
C ILE A 161 -4.89 0.15 -9.27
N GLN A 162 -4.97 -0.74 -8.29
CA GLN A 162 -6.27 -1.18 -7.75
C GLN A 162 -7.05 -0.02 -7.12
N TYR A 163 -6.37 0.84 -6.36
CA TYR A 163 -6.98 2.05 -5.80
C TYR A 163 -7.49 2.98 -6.88
N TYR A 164 -6.72 3.19 -7.95
CA TYR A 164 -7.13 4.01 -9.09
C TYR A 164 -8.37 3.44 -9.80
N ILE A 165 -8.39 2.13 -10.09
CA ILE A 165 -9.55 1.45 -10.69
C ILE A 165 -10.79 1.63 -9.80
N MET A 166 -10.64 1.40 -8.49
CA MET A 166 -11.73 1.56 -7.53
C MET A 166 -12.26 3.00 -7.53
N LYS A 167 -11.37 3.99 -7.55
CA LYS A 167 -11.75 5.41 -7.62
C LYS A 167 -12.54 5.74 -8.88
N LEU A 168 -12.08 5.27 -10.04
CA LEU A 168 -12.79 5.46 -11.31
C LEU A 168 -14.21 4.86 -11.27
N SER A 169 -14.35 3.62 -10.78
CA SER A 169 -15.66 2.98 -10.68
C SER A 169 -16.63 3.71 -9.74
N LEU A 170 -16.11 4.31 -8.65
CA LEU A 170 -16.92 5.12 -7.74
C LEU A 170 -17.37 6.44 -8.37
N GLU A 171 -16.51 7.09 -9.15
CA GLU A 171 -16.83 8.34 -9.86
C GLU A 171 -17.88 8.10 -10.96
N GLU A 172 -17.75 7.01 -11.72
CA GLU A 172 -18.75 6.58 -12.72
C GLU A 172 -20.11 6.29 -12.08
N ALA A 173 -20.13 5.63 -10.92
CA ALA A 173 -21.35 5.34 -10.18
C ALA A 173 -22.06 6.62 -9.65
N GLN A 174 -21.30 7.66 -9.34
CA GLN A 174 -21.84 8.95 -8.88
C GLN A 174 -22.32 9.83 -10.04
N ALA A 175 -21.71 9.73 -11.22
CA ALA A 175 -22.07 10.52 -12.40
C ALA A 175 -23.40 10.11 -13.06
N HIS A 176 -23.86 8.86 -12.86
CA HIS A 176 -25.12 8.36 -13.44
C HIS A 176 -26.04 7.65 -12.42
N PRO A 177 -26.81 8.39 -11.61
CA PRO A 177 -27.70 7.81 -10.60
C PRO A 177 -28.97 7.14 -11.18
N THR A 178 -29.33 7.39 -12.44
CA THR A 178 -30.70 7.24 -12.97
C THR A 178 -30.93 6.11 -13.99
N ARG A 179 -30.16 5.02 -13.95
CA ARG A 179 -30.42 3.82 -14.81
C ARG A 179 -30.62 2.51 -14.06
N ALA A 180 -31.00 2.57 -12.78
CA ALA A 180 -31.26 1.39 -11.94
C ALA A 180 -32.67 0.78 -12.11
N SER A 181 -33.25 0.76 -13.33
CA SER A 181 -34.50 0.01 -13.58
C SER A 181 -34.34 -1.26 -14.41
N ASN A 182 -33.15 -1.55 -14.95
CA ASN A 182 -32.96 -2.73 -15.82
C ASN A 182 -31.95 -3.70 -15.19
N ASN A 183 -32.34 -4.98 -15.10
CA ASN A 183 -31.59 -6.07 -14.48
C ASN A 183 -30.17 -6.25 -15.07
N GLU A 184 -29.89 -5.75 -16.28
CA GLU A 184 -28.58 -5.81 -16.95
C GLU A 184 -27.55 -4.81 -16.39
N ALA A 185 -27.98 -3.59 -15.98
CA ALA A 185 -27.10 -2.62 -15.33
C ALA A 185 -26.69 -3.09 -13.92
N ARG A 186 -27.57 -3.86 -13.27
CA ARG A 186 -27.30 -4.52 -11.99
C ARG A 186 -26.25 -5.62 -12.14
N ALA A 187 -26.22 -6.35 -13.26
CA ALA A 187 -25.19 -7.33 -13.56
C ALA A 187 -23.83 -6.68 -13.87
N SER A 188 -23.79 -5.56 -14.60
CA SER A 188 -22.55 -4.80 -14.85
C SER A 188 -22.00 -4.15 -13.58
N ASN A 189 -22.86 -3.52 -12.78
CA ASN A 189 -22.48 -2.98 -11.48
C ASN A 189 -22.05 -4.11 -10.52
N ASN A 190 -22.72 -5.26 -10.52
CA ASN A 190 -22.30 -6.43 -9.75
C ASN A 190 -20.98 -7.01 -10.26
N LYS A 191 -20.65 -6.92 -11.55
CA LYS A 191 -19.37 -7.38 -12.10
C LYS A 191 -18.22 -6.44 -11.74
N SER A 192 -18.46 -5.12 -11.75
CA SER A 192 -17.51 -4.10 -11.25
C SER A 192 -17.36 -4.19 -9.73
N LEU A 193 -18.44 -4.47 -9.00
CA LEU A 193 -18.45 -4.73 -7.57
C LEU A 193 -17.82 -6.10 -7.23
N GLU A 194 -17.94 -7.15 -8.05
CA GLU A 194 -17.26 -8.44 -7.88
C GLU A 194 -15.75 -8.32 -8.13
N ILE A 195 -15.34 -7.50 -9.11
CA ILE A 195 -13.93 -7.11 -9.30
C ILE A 195 -13.35 -6.46 -8.02
N VAL A 196 -14.21 -5.84 -7.20
CA VAL A 196 -13.90 -5.15 -5.94
C VAL A 196 -14.08 -6.06 -4.71
N HIS A 197 -15.08 -6.95 -4.68
CA HIS A 197 -15.46 -7.72 -3.50
C HIS A 197 -14.69 -9.03 -3.33
N ASP A 198 -14.20 -9.64 -4.41
CA ASP A 198 -13.43 -10.89 -4.35
C ASP A 198 -11.91 -10.66 -4.15
N LYS A 199 -11.52 -9.39 -4.08
CA LYS A 199 -10.17 -9.01 -3.71
C LYS A 199 -10.22 -8.60 -2.25
N LYS A 200 -9.50 -9.33 -1.40
CA LYS A 200 -8.82 -8.70 -0.26
C LYS A 200 -7.95 -7.58 -0.86
N LEU A 201 -8.55 -6.43 -1.16
CA LEU A 201 -7.86 -5.20 -1.48
C LEU A 201 -6.78 -5.09 -0.44
N THR A 202 -5.54 -5.07 -0.90
CA THR A 202 -4.39 -4.92 -0.05
C THR A 202 -4.62 -3.67 0.81
N PHE A 203 -4.93 -3.92 2.08
CA PHE A 203 -5.28 -2.88 3.04
C PHE A 203 -4.06 -2.03 3.40
N CYS A 204 -2.89 -2.29 2.81
CA CYS A 204 -1.62 -1.68 3.14
C CYS A 204 -1.60 -0.20 2.76
N LEU A 205 -2.01 0.15 1.53
CA LEU A 205 -2.15 1.56 1.14
C LEU A 205 -3.16 2.30 2.02
N GLU A 206 -4.31 1.71 2.30
CA GLU A 206 -5.32 2.33 3.18
C GLU A 206 -4.81 2.48 4.62
N THR A 207 -4.16 1.46 5.17
CA THR A 207 -3.52 1.49 6.50
C THR A 207 -2.46 2.59 6.58
N TYR A 208 -1.71 2.80 5.49
CA TYR A 208 -0.69 3.83 5.42
C TYR A 208 -1.30 5.24 5.38
N VAL A 209 -2.40 5.43 4.64
CA VAL A 209 -3.16 6.69 4.68
C VAL A 209 -3.76 6.91 6.08
N GLN A 210 -4.31 5.88 6.71
CA GLN A 210 -4.82 5.95 8.07
C GLN A 210 -3.72 6.28 9.08
N TRP A 211 -2.50 5.77 8.90
CA TRP A 211 -1.33 6.14 9.71
C TRP A 211 -1.03 7.63 9.64
N PHE A 212 -0.97 8.20 8.44
CA PHE A 212 -0.76 9.64 8.24
C PHE A 212 -1.82 10.46 8.98
N ASN A 213 -3.09 10.06 8.86
CA ASN A 213 -4.21 10.72 9.53
C ASN A 213 -4.14 10.60 11.06
N ARG A 214 -3.69 9.45 11.56
CA ARG A 214 -3.46 9.23 13.00
C ARG A 214 -2.32 10.09 13.52
N LEU A 215 -1.21 10.20 12.80
CA LEU A 215 -0.10 11.08 13.17
C LEU A 215 -0.55 12.55 13.25
N THR A 216 -1.27 13.03 12.22
CA THR A 216 -1.81 14.40 12.19
C THR A 216 -2.74 14.68 13.38
N SER A 217 -3.59 13.70 13.72
CA SER A 217 -4.52 13.81 14.84
C SER A 217 -3.81 13.68 16.18
N PHE A 218 -2.77 12.85 16.30
CA PHE A 218 -1.93 12.71 17.48
C PHE A 218 -1.25 14.04 17.82
N VAL A 219 -0.54 14.66 16.87
CA VAL A 219 0.11 15.96 17.06
C VAL A 219 -0.89 17.02 17.53
N THR A 220 -2.07 17.04 16.90
CA THR A 220 -3.17 17.93 17.29
C THR A 220 -3.58 17.69 18.74
N THR A 221 -3.89 16.44 19.09
CA THR A 221 -4.35 16.04 20.43
C THR A 221 -3.31 16.37 21.49
N GLU A 222 -2.02 16.08 21.24
CA GLU A 222 -0.93 16.40 22.16
C GLU A 222 -0.83 17.90 22.44
N ILE A 223 -1.08 18.76 21.46
CA ILE A 223 -1.06 20.21 21.68
C ILE A 223 -2.33 20.66 22.44
N VAL A 224 -3.51 20.22 22.00
CA VAL A 224 -4.77 20.76 22.54
C VAL A 224 -5.17 20.17 23.89
N LYS A 225 -4.63 19.02 24.30
CA LYS A 225 -4.88 18.43 25.63
C LYS A 225 -4.40 19.32 26.77
N HIS A 226 -3.43 20.21 26.53
CA HIS A 226 -2.92 21.13 27.54
C HIS A 226 -3.68 22.45 27.57
N THR A 227 -4.22 22.81 28.74
CA THR A 227 -4.89 24.10 28.96
C THR A 227 -3.90 25.28 29.02
N GLN A 228 -2.67 25.04 29.51
CA GLN A 228 -1.65 26.08 29.69
C GLN A 228 -1.03 26.53 28.36
N LYS A 229 -1.09 27.83 28.08
CA LYS A 229 -0.50 28.44 26.86
C LYS A 229 1.00 28.16 26.72
N ARG A 230 1.75 28.21 27.82
CA ARG A 230 3.22 27.99 27.81
C ARG A 230 3.58 26.57 27.36
N LEU A 231 2.84 25.56 27.84
CA LEU A 231 3.05 24.16 27.43
C LEU A 231 2.71 23.94 25.96
N ARG A 232 1.60 24.52 25.49
CA ARG A 232 1.22 24.46 24.06
C ARG A 232 2.29 25.05 23.14
N ILE A 233 2.85 26.20 23.49
CA ILE A 233 3.95 26.81 22.71
C ILE A 233 5.17 25.89 22.68
N ARG A 234 5.55 25.31 23.83
CA ARG A 234 6.68 24.37 23.91
C ARG A 234 6.48 23.15 23.01
N LEU A 235 5.28 22.57 23.01
CA LEU A 235 4.95 21.42 22.15
C LEU A 235 4.92 21.79 20.67
N ILE A 236 4.41 22.97 20.32
CA ILE A 236 4.44 23.48 18.94
C ILE A 236 5.89 23.59 18.47
N SER A 237 6.78 24.22 19.26
CA SER A 237 8.21 24.30 18.94
C SER A 237 8.83 22.91 18.78
N TYR A 238 8.58 22.02 19.73
CA TYR A 238 9.06 20.63 19.67
C TYR A 238 8.63 19.92 18.37
N PHE A 239 7.36 20.04 17.98
CA PHE A 239 6.87 19.41 16.75
C PHE A 239 7.38 20.09 15.47
N ILE A 240 7.62 21.40 15.48
CA ILE A 240 8.28 22.10 14.36
C ILE A 240 9.70 21.55 14.18
N ASP A 241 10.46 21.46 15.27
CA ASP A 241 11.82 20.90 15.24
C ASP A 241 11.77 19.43 14.76
N ALA A 242 10.81 18.64 15.22
CA ALA A 242 10.65 17.25 14.78
C ALA A 242 10.31 17.14 13.29
N ALA A 243 9.50 18.06 12.76
CA ALA A 243 9.19 18.10 11.33
C ALA A 243 10.43 18.48 10.51
N TYR A 244 11.27 19.39 11.01
CA TYR A 244 12.55 19.71 10.41
C TYR A 244 13.49 18.49 10.39
N GLU A 245 13.57 17.74 11.48
CA GLU A 245 14.36 16.51 11.52
C GLU A 245 13.80 15.42 10.57
N CYS A 246 12.48 15.32 10.44
CA CYS A 246 11.86 14.45 9.43
C CYS A 246 12.26 14.87 8.00
N PHE A 247 12.35 16.17 7.73
CA PHE A 247 12.85 16.70 6.46
C PHE A 247 14.32 16.30 6.22
N CYS A 248 15.20 16.46 7.21
CA CYS A 248 16.60 16.04 7.12
C CYS A 248 16.76 14.53 6.88
N LEU A 249 15.85 13.72 7.42
CA LEU A 249 15.79 12.28 7.19
C LEU A 249 15.11 11.88 5.87
N HIS A 250 14.66 12.84 5.06
CA HIS A 250 13.87 12.61 3.84
C HIS A 250 12.53 11.88 4.09
N ASN A 251 12.04 11.93 5.32
CA ASN A 251 10.72 11.46 5.71
C ASN A 251 9.69 12.58 5.52
N PHE A 252 9.36 12.86 4.26
CA PHE A 252 8.43 13.93 3.91
C PHE A 252 7.01 13.64 4.38
N ASN A 253 6.60 12.36 4.42
CA ASN A 253 5.24 12.01 4.82
C ASN A 253 4.98 12.33 6.30
N SER A 254 5.90 12.00 7.21
CA SER A 254 5.80 12.41 8.62
C SER A 254 5.94 13.92 8.78
N MET A 255 6.83 14.56 8.03
CA MET A 255 6.97 16.03 8.03
C MET A 255 5.62 16.69 7.71
N PHE A 256 4.96 16.28 6.63
CA PHE A 256 3.63 16.78 6.26
C PHE A 256 2.54 16.36 7.25
N GLY A 257 2.64 15.18 7.86
CA GLY A 257 1.71 14.73 8.89
C GLY A 257 1.78 15.59 10.15
N ILE A 258 2.97 16.05 10.52
CA ILE A 258 3.19 16.95 11.67
C ILE A 258 2.72 18.39 11.34
N ILE A 259 3.10 18.91 10.17
CA ILE A 259 2.77 20.29 9.75
C ILE A 259 1.32 20.44 9.28
N GLY A 260 0.62 19.33 9.01
CA GLY A 260 -0.63 19.26 8.27
C GLY A 260 -1.70 20.27 8.69
N LYS A 261 -2.65 20.56 7.79
CA LYS A 261 -3.64 21.67 7.90
C LYS A 261 -4.15 21.96 9.32
N LYS A 262 -4.44 20.92 10.12
CA LYS A 262 -4.89 21.05 11.51
C LYS A 262 -3.88 21.76 12.43
N MET A 263 -2.59 21.46 12.32
CA MET A 263 -1.53 22.13 13.07
C MET A 263 -1.35 23.58 12.64
N THR A 264 -1.54 23.88 11.34
CA THR A 264 -1.58 25.26 10.84
C THR A 264 -2.77 26.05 11.42
N PHE A 265 -3.97 25.46 11.50
CA PHE A 265 -5.14 26.09 12.11
C PHE A 265 -4.99 26.31 13.62
N ILE A 266 -4.41 25.33 14.34
CA ILE A 266 -4.12 25.46 15.77
C ILE A 266 -3.06 26.53 16.01
N SER A 267 -2.03 26.57 15.17
CA SER A 267 -1.05 27.64 15.16
C SER A 267 -1.76 28.97 14.93
N ILE A 268 -2.49 29.18 13.84
CA ILE A 268 -3.21 30.44 13.58
C ILE A 268 -4.14 30.84 14.74
N SER A 269 -4.88 29.90 15.34
CA SER A 269 -5.75 30.15 16.51
C SER A 269 -4.95 30.59 17.75
N ILE A 270 -3.79 29.98 18.02
CA ILE A 270 -2.89 30.34 19.12
C ILE A 270 -2.08 31.61 18.79
N PHE A 271 -1.77 31.85 17.51
CA PHE A 271 -0.98 32.96 16.99
C PHE A 271 -1.80 34.24 16.79
N ASN A 272 -3.13 34.17 16.68
CA ASN A 272 -4.01 35.32 16.92
C ASN A 272 -3.83 35.88 18.34
N THR A 273 -3.19 35.14 19.25
CA THR A 273 -2.75 35.61 20.59
C THR A 273 -1.25 35.92 20.69
N LEU A 274 -0.47 35.86 19.60
CA LEU A 274 1.01 35.97 19.60
C LEU A 274 1.56 36.43 18.22
N SER A 275 1.07 37.56 17.74
CA SER A 275 1.27 38.15 16.41
C SER A 275 2.73 38.35 15.91
N GLN A 276 3.79 38.24 16.72
CA GLN A 276 5.10 38.78 16.29
C GLN A 276 6.20 37.79 15.84
N ARG A 277 6.11 36.48 16.10
CA ARG A 277 7.24 35.55 15.80
C ARG A 277 7.07 34.66 14.56
N LEU A 278 5.86 34.23 14.20
CA LEU A 278 5.66 33.41 12.98
C LEU A 278 5.82 34.22 11.70
N PHE A 279 5.44 35.50 11.73
CA PHE A 279 5.61 36.39 10.58
C PHE A 279 7.09 36.49 10.21
N LEU A 280 7.98 36.61 11.19
CA LEU A 280 9.42 36.65 10.96
C LEU A 280 10.00 35.31 10.47
N TYR A 281 9.55 34.15 10.96
CA TYR A 281 10.09 32.86 10.51
C TYR A 281 9.63 32.48 9.10
N CYS A 282 8.37 32.80 8.73
CA CYS A 282 7.88 32.59 7.37
C CYS A 282 8.41 33.64 6.36
N PHE A 283 8.67 34.89 6.77
CA PHE A 283 9.25 35.90 5.88
C PHE A 283 10.77 35.79 5.71
N SER A 284 11.51 35.35 6.73
CA SER A 284 12.96 35.15 6.60
C SER A 284 13.32 34.06 5.58
N PHE A 285 12.41 33.12 5.29
CA PHE A 285 12.60 32.14 4.22
C PHE A 285 12.41 32.73 2.80
N ARG A 286 11.79 33.91 2.68
CA ARG A 286 11.57 34.59 1.39
C ARG A 286 12.67 35.59 0.99
N GLN A 287 13.61 35.90 1.88
CA GLN A 287 14.72 36.83 1.60
C GLN A 287 16.11 36.18 1.61
N GLY A 288 16.21 34.85 1.72
CA GLY A 288 17.49 34.11 1.67
C GLY A 288 17.93 33.64 0.28
N HIS A 289 17.17 33.93 -0.78
CA HIS A 289 17.53 33.61 -2.16
C HIS A 289 17.30 34.83 -3.08
N THR A 290 18.25 35.75 -3.02
CA THR A 290 18.65 36.62 -4.14
C THR A 290 20.15 36.77 -4.09
#